data_AF-A0A661K475-F1
#
_entry.id   AF-A0A661K475-F1
#
_cell.length_a   1.000
_cell.length_b   1.000
_cell.length_c   1.000
_cell.angle_alpha   90.00
_cell.angle_beta   90.00
_cell.angle_gamma   90.00
#
_symmetry.space_group_name_H-M   'P 1'
#
loop_
_entity.id
_entity.type
_entity.pdbx_description
1 polymer ?
#
loop_
_entity_poly.entity_id
_entity_poly.type
_entity_poly.pdbx_seq_one_letter_code
_entity_poly.pdbx_strand_id
1 'polypeptide(L)'
;AVRAKGDVKVLAVTVLTSLDQGDLRDLGFECSPEQLVLSRARRAIEIGCDGVVSSGLEVAALREEFGHGFFVVTPGVRPVENREVDDQKRVVGPKEAFLRGADHIVVGRPIRQAPDPEGVVRRMQQEILEALAELERRKIS
;
A
#
# COMPACT_ATOMS: atom_id res chain seq x y z
N ALA A 1 -16.95 -10.42 10.58
CA ALA A 1 -15.47 -10.57 10.53
C ALA A 1 -14.82 -9.96 11.76
N VAL A 2 -14.78 -8.63 11.91
CA VAL A 2 -14.05 -7.95 13.01
C VAL A 2 -14.41 -8.48 14.41
N ARG A 3 -15.71 -8.69 14.72
CA ARG A 3 -16.17 -9.20 16.02
C ARG A 3 -15.69 -10.62 16.36
N ALA A 4 -15.24 -11.41 15.38
CA ALA A 4 -14.86 -12.81 15.54
C ALA A 4 -13.36 -13.05 15.23
N LYS A 5 -12.55 -11.98 15.15
CA LYS A 5 -11.18 -12.06 14.61
C LYS A 5 -10.15 -12.73 15.53
N GLY A 6 -10.40 -12.79 16.84
CA GLY A 6 -9.41 -13.27 17.81
C GLY A 6 -8.08 -12.51 17.67
N ASP A 7 -6.99 -13.26 17.51
CA ASP A 7 -5.64 -12.70 17.32
C ASP A 7 -5.31 -12.32 15.87
N VAL A 8 -6.17 -12.66 14.91
CA VAL A 8 -5.95 -12.37 13.49
C VAL A 8 -6.29 -10.91 13.18
N LYS A 9 -5.45 -10.27 12.36
CA LYS A 9 -5.69 -8.92 11.86
C LYS A 9 -6.66 -8.93 10.69
N VAL A 10 -7.67 -8.08 10.73
CA VAL A 10 -8.66 -7.91 9.67
C VAL A 10 -8.40 -6.61 8.95
N LEU A 11 -8.13 -6.70 7.65
CA LEU A 11 -7.88 -5.55 6.78
C LEU A 11 -9.03 -5.38 5.79
N ALA A 12 -9.46 -4.14 5.56
CA ALA A 12 -10.45 -3.82 4.54
C ALA A 12 -9.76 -3.45 3.22
N VAL A 13 -10.18 -4.04 2.11
CA VAL A 13 -9.75 -3.59 0.78
C VAL A 13 -10.51 -2.32 0.43
N THR A 14 -9.79 -1.24 0.11
CA THR A 14 -10.40 0.04 -0.27
C THR A 14 -10.76 0.05 -1.75
N VAL A 15 -9.83 0.39 -2.63
CA VAL A 15 -9.97 0.35 -4.09
C VAL A 15 -8.90 -0.61 -4.62
N LEU A 16 -9.28 -1.48 -5.55
CA LEU A 16 -8.31 -2.38 -6.17
C LEU A 16 -7.27 -1.55 -6.93
N THR A 17 -5.99 -1.87 -6.74
CA THR A 17 -4.87 -1.09 -7.29
C THR A 17 -4.78 -1.13 -8.82
N SER A 18 -5.55 -2.02 -9.45
CA SER A 18 -5.74 -2.11 -10.91
C SER A 18 -6.76 -1.11 -11.47
N LEU A 19 -7.58 -0.46 -10.62
CA LEU A 19 -8.63 0.46 -11.05
C LEU A 19 -8.09 1.90 -11.14
N ASP A 20 -8.39 2.56 -12.25
CA ASP A 20 -8.15 3.97 -12.46
C ASP A 20 -9.45 4.80 -12.40
N GLN A 21 -9.33 6.11 -12.66
CA GLN A 21 -10.47 7.02 -12.63
C GLN A 21 -11.55 6.67 -13.66
N GLY A 22 -11.16 6.16 -14.83
CA GLY A 22 -12.09 5.67 -15.86
C GLY A 22 -12.87 4.47 -15.35
N ASP A 23 -12.16 3.47 -14.83
CA ASP A 23 -12.79 2.27 -14.28
C ASP A 23 -13.78 2.62 -13.14
N LEU A 24 -13.43 3.58 -12.28
CA LEU A 24 -14.33 4.05 -11.22
C LEU A 24 -15.59 4.75 -11.76
N ARG A 25 -15.46 5.56 -12.82
CA ARG A 25 -16.62 6.19 -13.46
C ARG A 25 -17.54 5.16 -14.09
N ASP A 26 -16.98 4.14 -14.74
CA ASP A 26 -17.74 3.06 -15.37
C ASP A 26 -18.51 2.23 -14.32
N LEU A 27 -17.98 2.15 -13.10
CA LEU A 27 -18.65 1.56 -11.93
C LEU A 27 -19.66 2.49 -11.24
N GLY A 28 -19.84 3.72 -11.73
CA GLY A 28 -20.79 4.70 -11.18
C GLY A 28 -20.27 5.53 -10.00
N PHE A 29 -18.96 5.58 -9.77
CA PHE A 29 -18.38 6.46 -8.75
C PHE A 29 -18.10 7.86 -9.32
N GLU A 30 -18.71 8.87 -8.71
CA GLU A 30 -18.51 10.30 -9.02
C GLU A 30 -17.48 10.96 -8.09
N CYS A 31 -16.35 10.28 -7.86
CA CYS A 31 -15.27 10.80 -7.03
C CYS A 31 -13.91 10.30 -7.52
N SER A 32 -12.84 10.88 -6.98
CA SER A 32 -11.49 10.41 -7.26
C SER A 32 -11.19 9.08 -6.54
N PRO A 33 -10.25 8.26 -7.06
CA PRO A 33 -9.75 7.08 -6.36
C PRO A 33 -9.31 7.38 -4.94
N GLU A 34 -8.61 8.49 -4.72
CA GLU A 34 -8.17 8.92 -3.40
C GLU A 34 -9.36 9.20 -2.47
N GLN A 35 -10.36 9.97 -2.92
CA GLN A 35 -11.58 10.24 -2.15
C GLN A 35 -12.33 8.96 -1.78
N LEU A 36 -12.42 8.01 -2.71
CA LEU A 36 -13.06 6.73 -2.45
C LEU A 36 -12.26 5.87 -1.46
N VAL A 37 -10.94 5.88 -1.57
CA VAL A 37 -10.04 5.19 -0.62
C VAL A 37 -10.21 5.74 0.78
N LEU A 38 -10.15 7.06 0.96
CA LEU A 38 -10.31 7.72 2.26
C LEU A 38 -11.69 7.44 2.86
N SER A 39 -12.75 7.53 2.04
CA SER A 39 -14.12 7.24 2.47
C SER A 39 -14.32 5.78 2.92
N ARG A 40 -13.67 4.82 2.24
CA ARG A 40 -13.71 3.40 2.63
C ARG A 40 -12.85 3.11 3.85
N ALA A 41 -11.68 3.75 3.94
CA ALA A 41 -10.77 3.61 5.07
C ALA A 41 -11.40 4.11 6.37
N ARG A 42 -12.05 5.28 6.34
CA ARG A 42 -12.80 5.81 7.48
C ARG A 42 -13.80 4.79 8.04
N ARG A 43 -14.63 4.21 7.18
CA ARG A 43 -15.61 3.19 7.58
C ARG A 43 -14.95 1.92 8.10
N ALA A 44 -13.85 1.49 7.49
CA ALA A 44 -13.12 0.32 7.95
C ALA A 44 -12.60 0.51 9.38
N ILE A 45 -12.02 1.68 9.67
CA ILE A 45 -11.52 2.06 10.99
C ILE A 45 -12.68 2.15 12.00
N GLU A 46 -13.77 2.82 11.65
CA GLU A 46 -14.98 2.94 12.50
C GLU A 46 -15.59 1.57 12.87
N ILE A 47 -15.53 0.60 11.95
CA ILE A 47 -16.03 -0.76 12.17
C ILE A 47 -15.03 -1.63 12.96
N GLY A 48 -13.81 -1.14 13.21
CA GLY A 48 -12.77 -1.79 14.01
C GLY A 48 -11.83 -2.71 13.23
N CYS A 49 -11.68 -2.50 11.92
CA CYS A 49 -10.63 -3.16 11.14
C CYS A 49 -9.25 -2.72 11.67
N ASP A 50 -8.29 -3.64 11.67
CA ASP A 50 -6.91 -3.35 12.09
C ASP A 50 -6.16 -2.52 11.05
N GLY A 51 -6.69 -2.43 9.84
CA GLY A 51 -6.07 -1.67 8.77
C GLY A 51 -6.80 -1.75 7.44
N VAL A 52 -6.14 -1.24 6.41
CA VAL A 52 -6.64 -1.20 5.04
C VAL A 52 -5.60 -1.70 4.05
N VAL A 53 -6.09 -2.18 2.91
CA VAL A 53 -5.30 -2.47 1.73
C VAL A 53 -5.57 -1.38 0.69
N SER A 54 -4.53 -0.66 0.25
CA SER A 54 -4.64 0.47 -0.69
C SER A 54 -3.44 0.54 -1.63
N SER A 55 -3.55 1.30 -2.74
CA SER A 55 -2.37 1.54 -3.59
C SER A 55 -1.34 2.41 -2.87
N GLY A 56 -0.09 2.33 -3.33
CA GLY A 56 1.00 3.10 -2.74
C GLY A 56 0.85 4.61 -2.87
N LEU A 57 0.02 5.06 -3.82
CA LEU A 57 -0.20 6.48 -4.09
C LEU A 57 -1.02 7.16 -2.99
N GLU A 58 -2.00 6.47 -2.41
CA GLU A 58 -2.91 7.04 -1.39
C GLU A 58 -2.38 6.92 0.05
N VAL A 59 -1.24 6.26 0.25
CA VAL A 59 -0.70 6.01 1.60
C VAL A 59 -0.45 7.32 2.36
N ALA A 60 0.10 8.34 1.69
CA ALA A 60 0.37 9.63 2.32
C ALA A 60 -0.94 10.31 2.79
N ALA A 61 -1.97 10.33 1.95
CA ALA A 61 -3.28 10.88 2.30
C ALA A 61 -3.95 10.10 3.45
N LEU A 62 -3.82 8.76 3.46
CA LEU A 62 -4.29 7.91 4.56
C LEU A 62 -3.59 8.25 5.88
N ARG A 63 -2.28 8.54 5.85
CA ARG A 63 -1.53 8.94 7.05
C ARG A 63 -1.87 10.34 7.51
N GLU A 64 -2.10 11.26 6.59
CA GLU A 64 -2.54 12.61 6.92
C GLU A 64 -3.92 12.62 7.59
N GLU A 65 -4.88 11.83 7.09
CA GLU A 65 -6.25 11.83 7.61
C GLU A 65 -6.41 10.99 8.90
N PHE A 66 -5.76 9.82 8.98
CA PHE A 66 -6.03 8.83 10.03
C PHE A 66 -4.82 8.51 10.92
N GLY A 67 -3.65 9.08 10.63
CA GLY A 67 -2.41 8.84 11.38
C GLY A 67 -1.86 7.41 11.26
N HIS A 68 -1.13 6.99 12.29
CA HIS A 68 -0.42 5.70 12.34
C HIS A 68 -1.09 4.64 13.22
N GLY A 69 -2.35 4.85 13.63
CA GLY A 69 -3.07 3.95 14.54
C GLY A 69 -3.63 2.66 13.92
N PHE A 70 -3.39 2.43 12.63
CA PHE A 70 -3.91 1.31 11.85
C PHE A 70 -2.90 0.91 10.77
N PHE A 71 -3.02 -0.33 10.29
CA PHE A 71 -2.15 -0.84 9.23
C PHE A 71 -2.54 -0.31 7.84
N VAL A 72 -1.55 0.07 7.04
CA VAL A 72 -1.69 0.32 5.60
C VAL A 72 -0.82 -0.69 4.86
N VAL A 73 -1.49 -1.61 4.15
CA VAL A 73 -0.84 -2.67 3.36
C VAL A 73 -0.95 -2.35 1.88
N THR A 74 0.20 -2.31 1.20
CA THR A 74 0.31 -1.81 -0.17
C THR A 74 0.69 -2.92 -1.16
N PRO A 75 -0.25 -3.43 -1.97
CA PRO A 75 0.07 -4.38 -3.03
C PRO A 75 0.53 -3.68 -4.31
N GLY A 76 1.14 -4.46 -5.20
CA GLY A 76 1.58 -3.98 -6.52
C GLY A 76 2.88 -3.16 -6.47
N VAL A 77 3.69 -3.38 -5.44
CA VAL A 77 5.02 -2.79 -5.32
C VAL A 77 6.00 -3.52 -6.25
N ARG A 78 6.78 -2.77 -7.02
CA ARG A 78 7.77 -3.32 -7.96
C ARG A 78 9.13 -2.64 -7.76
N PRO A 79 10.26 -3.37 -7.85
CA PRO A 79 11.58 -2.73 -7.90
C PRO A 79 11.67 -1.81 -9.11
N VAL A 80 12.43 -0.72 -8.99
CA VAL A 80 12.60 0.28 -10.06
C VAL A 80 13.17 -0.34 -11.34
N GLU A 81 13.99 -1.39 -11.20
CA GLU A 81 14.62 -2.16 -12.29
C GLU A 81 13.61 -3.02 -13.09
N ASN A 82 12.47 -3.40 -12.49
CA ASN A 82 11.50 -4.36 -13.06
C ASN A 82 10.17 -3.72 -13.48
N ARG A 83 10.23 -2.53 -14.09
CA ARG A 83 9.06 -1.85 -14.69
C ARG A 83 8.65 -2.49 -16.03
N GLU A 84 8.35 -3.79 -16.03
CA GLU A 84 7.56 -4.35 -17.14
C GLU A 84 6.09 -3.93 -16.97
N VAL A 85 5.54 -3.40 -18.07
CA VAL A 85 4.18 -2.86 -18.20
C VAL A 85 3.19 -4.02 -18.18
N ASP A 86 2.75 -4.42 -16.99
CA ASP A 86 1.78 -5.50 -16.84
C ASP A 86 0.75 -5.12 -15.76
N ASP A 87 -0.52 -5.01 -16.18
CA ASP A 87 -1.83 -4.82 -15.51
C ASP A 87 -1.96 -3.90 -14.29
N GLN A 88 -0.85 -3.36 -13.77
CA GLN A 88 -0.80 -2.50 -12.59
C GLN A 88 -0.50 -1.07 -13.03
N LYS A 89 -1.55 -0.27 -13.13
CA LYS A 89 -1.49 1.14 -13.57
C LYS A 89 -0.94 2.10 -12.47
N ARG A 90 -0.85 1.67 -11.20
CA ARG A 90 -0.52 2.51 -10.02
C ARG A 90 0.62 1.93 -9.15
N VAL A 91 1.83 1.82 -9.71
CA VAL A 91 2.98 1.15 -9.06
C VAL A 91 3.89 2.13 -8.33
N VAL A 92 4.31 1.78 -7.11
CA VAL A 92 5.37 2.46 -6.35
C VAL A 92 6.54 1.49 -6.07
N GLY A 93 7.74 2.04 -5.87
CA GLY A 93 8.90 1.26 -5.44
C GLY A 93 8.85 0.91 -3.95
N PRO A 94 9.60 -0.12 -3.47
CA PRO A 94 9.67 -0.47 -2.05
C PRO A 94 10.06 0.73 -1.18
N LYS A 95 11.17 1.41 -1.47
CA LYS A 95 11.60 2.61 -0.72
C LYS A 95 10.51 3.67 -0.62
N GLU A 96 9.89 4.00 -1.76
CA GLU A 96 8.86 5.03 -1.84
C GLU A 96 7.61 4.66 -1.04
N ALA A 97 7.18 3.38 -1.07
CA ALA A 97 6.02 2.93 -0.31
C ALA A 97 6.18 3.19 1.21
N PHE A 98 7.37 2.87 1.76
CA PHE A 98 7.66 3.12 3.17
C PHE A 98 7.84 4.60 3.49
N LEU A 99 8.49 5.38 2.60
CA LEU A 99 8.61 6.83 2.77
C LEU A 99 7.23 7.53 2.79
N ARG A 100 6.26 7.01 2.03
CA ARG A 100 4.86 7.49 2.07
C ARG A 100 4.10 7.02 3.31
N GLY A 101 4.64 6.07 4.07
CA GLY A 101 4.10 5.61 5.35
C GLY A 101 3.41 4.24 5.31
N ALA A 102 3.68 3.37 4.33
CA ALA A 102 3.12 2.02 4.33
C ALA A 102 3.75 1.19 5.46
N ASP A 103 2.97 0.30 6.09
CA ASP A 103 3.52 -0.63 7.10
C ASP A 103 4.00 -1.92 6.45
N HIS A 104 3.31 -2.36 5.40
CA HIS A 104 3.63 -3.59 4.69
C HIS A 104 3.47 -3.38 3.18
N ILE A 105 4.28 -4.12 2.42
CA ILE A 105 4.15 -4.21 0.97
C ILE A 105 3.82 -5.64 0.58
N VAL A 106 3.05 -5.82 -0.50
CA VAL A 106 2.77 -7.13 -1.08
C VAL A 106 3.39 -7.19 -2.47
N VAL A 107 4.35 -8.10 -2.62
CA VAL A 107 5.13 -8.30 -3.84
C VAL A 107 4.90 -9.72 -4.35
N GLY A 108 4.46 -9.84 -5.61
CA GLY A 108 4.18 -11.12 -6.26
C GLY A 108 5.19 -11.44 -7.36
N ARG A 109 4.77 -11.20 -8.61
CA ARG A 109 5.55 -11.47 -9.84
C ARG A 109 7.03 -11.05 -9.78
N PRO A 110 7.39 -9.84 -9.30
CA PRO A 110 8.79 -9.41 -9.28
C PRO A 110 9.73 -10.32 -8.49
N ILE A 111 9.23 -11.05 -7.49
CA ILE A 111 10.02 -12.05 -6.74
C ILE A 111 9.86 -13.43 -7.39
N ARG A 112 8.61 -13.85 -7.64
CA ARG A 112 8.30 -15.20 -8.11
C ARG A 112 8.93 -15.54 -9.47
N GLN A 113 9.06 -14.56 -10.37
CA GLN A 113 9.56 -14.75 -11.74
C GLN A 113 11.01 -14.32 -11.92
N ALA A 114 11.67 -13.86 -10.85
CA ALA A 114 13.05 -13.41 -10.94
C ALA A 114 14.00 -14.59 -11.18
N PRO A 115 15.06 -14.39 -11.98
CA PRO A 115 16.16 -15.36 -12.09
C PRO A 115 16.85 -15.64 -10.75
N ASP A 116 16.88 -14.64 -9.86
CA ASP A 116 17.41 -14.73 -8.49
C ASP A 116 16.40 -14.10 -7.49
N PRO A 117 15.41 -14.89 -7.02
CA PRO A 117 14.39 -14.39 -6.09
C PRO A 117 14.98 -13.90 -4.75
N GLU A 118 16.01 -14.57 -4.23
CA GLU A 118 16.66 -14.19 -2.99
C GLU A 118 17.41 -12.86 -3.13
N GLY A 119 18.11 -12.67 -4.26
CA GLY A 119 18.74 -11.39 -4.59
C GLY A 119 17.75 -10.25 -4.70
N VAL A 120 16.58 -10.46 -5.31
CA VAL A 120 15.51 -9.45 -5.37
C VAL A 120 15.02 -9.09 -3.96
N VAL A 121 14.73 -10.09 -3.12
CA VAL A 121 14.28 -9.86 -1.73
C VAL A 121 15.34 -9.08 -0.95
N ARG A 122 16.62 -9.45 -1.06
CA ARG A 122 17.72 -8.73 -0.39
C ARG A 122 17.81 -7.27 -0.82
N ARG A 123 17.72 -6.99 -2.12
CA ARG A 123 17.71 -5.59 -2.63
C ARG A 123 16.52 -4.81 -2.10
N MET A 124 15.32 -5.40 -2.11
CA MET A 124 14.13 -4.76 -1.53
C MET A 124 14.28 -4.48 -0.04
N GLN A 125 14.81 -5.43 0.74
CA GLN A 125 15.07 -5.21 2.17
C GLN A 125 16.05 -4.06 2.40
N GLN A 126 17.09 -3.95 1.58
CA GLN A 126 18.03 -2.83 1.65
C GLN A 126 17.34 -1.49 1.36
N GLU A 127 16.52 -1.40 0.31
CA GLU A 127 15.72 -0.20 0.00
C GLU A 127 14.79 0.21 1.15
N ILE A 128 14.18 -0.76 1.83
CA ILE A 128 13.30 -0.53 2.98
C ILE A 128 14.10 -0.03 4.18
N LEU A 129 15.24 -0.64 4.48
CA LEU A 129 16.13 -0.19 5.57
C LEU A 129 16.61 1.25 5.36
N GLU A 130 16.94 1.62 4.13
CA GLU A 130 17.29 3.00 3.78
C GLU A 130 16.12 3.97 4.02
N ALA A 131 14.90 3.59 3.62
CA ALA A 131 13.70 4.39 3.85
C ALA A 131 13.46 4.62 5.35
N LEU A 132 13.55 3.56 6.15
CA LEU A 132 13.34 3.63 7.59
C LEU A 132 14.39 4.51 8.29
N ALA A 133 15.67 4.34 7.94
CA ALA A 133 16.74 5.18 8.46
C ALA A 133 16.55 6.67 8.08
N GLU A 134 16.01 6.95 6.89
CA GLU A 134 15.67 8.32 6.49
C GLU A 134 14.53 8.90 7.31
N LEU A 135 13.47 8.14 7.55
CA LEU A 135 12.36 8.56 8.39
C LEU A 135 12.79 8.80 9.85
N GLU A 136 13.68 7.98 10.39
CA GLU A 136 14.26 8.21 11.72
C GLU A 136 15.03 9.51 11.80
N ARG A 137 15.88 9.82 10.80
CA ARG A 137 16.58 11.11 10.74
C ARG A 137 15.63 12.30 10.71
N ARG A 138 14.51 12.20 9.98
CA ARG A 138 13.49 13.26 9.88
C ARG A 138 12.73 13.49 11.20
N LYS A 139 12.61 12.48 12.07
CA LYS A 139 11.94 12.62 13.38
C LYS A 139 12.80 13.29 14.44
N ILE A 140 14.11 13.27 14.27
CA ILE A 140 15.09 13.82 15.22
C ILE A 140 15.43 15.29 14.89
N SER A 141 15.19 15.72 13.64
CA SER A 141 15.32 17.11 13.18
C SER A 141 14.08 17.95 13.49
#